data_AF-C0XQJ8-F1
#
_entry.id   AF-C0XQJ8-F1
#
_cell.length_a   1.000
_cell.length_b   1.000
_cell.length_c   1.000
_cell.angle_alpha   90.00
_cell.angle_beta   90.00
_cell.angle_gamma   90.00
#
_symmetry.space_group_name_H-M   'P 1'
#
loop_
_entity.id
_entity.type
_entity.pdbx_description
1 polymer ?
#
loop_
_entity_poly.entity_id
_entity_poly.type
_entity_poly.pdbx_seq_one_letter_code
_entity_poly.pdbx_strand_id
1 'polypeptide(L)'
;MPPRSLVERYGAEAYNVLAACALDNATERIAGLDITRAELSNAVTHEGAISVDDILVRRTRIGLVATDRAAAEPAAREALAAAGVQA
;
A
#
# COMPACT_ATOMS: atom_id res chain seq x y z
N MET A 1 3.80 -1.10 16.81
CA MET A 1 3.83 0.37 16.69
C MET A 1 4.05 0.72 15.23
N PRO A 2 3.33 1.70 14.65
CA PRO A 2 3.51 2.09 13.26
C PRO A 2 4.87 2.73 12.99
N PRO A 3 5.45 2.55 11.79
CA PRO A 3 6.60 3.32 11.33
C PRO A 3 6.30 4.83 11.35
N ARG A 4 7.31 5.66 11.59
CA ARG A 4 7.15 7.12 11.65
C ARG A 4 6.54 7.69 10.36
N SER A 5 6.96 7.20 9.20
CA SER A 5 6.41 7.60 7.89
C SER A 5 4.91 7.32 7.75
N LEU A 6 4.41 6.24 8.36
CA LEU A 6 2.98 5.92 8.36
C LEU A 6 2.19 6.89 9.25
N VAL A 7 2.74 7.25 10.42
CA VAL A 7 2.17 8.28 11.31
C VAL A 7 2.18 9.66 10.64
N GLU A 8 3.23 10.00 9.89
CA GLU A 8 3.33 11.26 9.16
C GLU A 8 2.30 11.40 8.03
N ARG A 9 1.82 10.28 7.45
CA ARG A 9 0.76 10.27 6.41
C ARG A 9 -0.66 10.14 6.97
N TYR A 10 -0.88 9.22 7.91
CA TYR A 10 -2.21 8.81 8.38
C TYR A 10 -2.56 9.34 9.77
N GLY A 11 -1.63 9.98 10.47
CA GLY A 11 -1.87 10.61 11.78
C GLY A 11 -2.37 9.60 12.82
N ALA A 12 -3.53 9.91 13.42
CA ALA A 12 -4.19 9.05 14.40
C ALA A 12 -4.58 7.66 13.82
N GLU A 13 -4.88 7.59 12.53
CA GLU A 13 -5.33 6.36 11.86
C GLU A 13 -4.19 5.38 11.58
N ALA A 14 -2.91 5.75 11.78
CA ALA A 14 -1.77 4.89 11.46
C ALA A 14 -1.77 3.52 12.18
N TYR A 15 -2.40 3.42 13.35
CA TYR A 15 -2.63 2.13 14.02
C TYR A 15 -3.74 1.32 13.36
N ASN A 16 -4.83 1.96 12.94
CA ASN A 16 -5.96 1.33 12.27
C ASN A 16 -5.55 0.82 10.87
N VAL A 17 -4.74 1.59 10.13
CA VAL A 17 -4.16 1.18 8.83
C VAL A 17 -3.34 -0.11 8.96
N LEU A 18 -2.52 -0.27 10.02
CA LEU A 18 -1.82 -1.53 10.27
C LEU A 18 -2.77 -2.66 10.69
N ALA A 19 -3.71 -2.38 11.59
CA ALA A 19 -4.60 -3.40 12.16
C ALA A 19 -5.60 -3.96 11.14
N ALA A 20 -6.01 -3.16 10.15
CA ALA A 20 -6.93 -3.53 9.08
C ALA A 20 -6.22 -4.02 7.79
N CYS A 21 -4.90 -4.20 7.81
CA CYS A 21 -4.14 -4.70 6.66
C CYS A 21 -4.55 -6.14 6.31
N ALA A 22 -5.02 -6.35 5.09
CA ALA A 22 -5.40 -7.67 4.56
C ALA A 22 -4.21 -8.49 4.04
N LEU A 23 -3.00 -7.90 4.05
CA LEU A 23 -1.76 -8.54 3.62
C LEU A 23 -0.91 -9.00 4.81
N ASP A 24 -0.21 -10.12 4.65
CA ASP A 24 0.86 -10.54 5.56
C ASP A 24 1.95 -9.46 5.69
N ASN A 25 2.69 -9.46 6.81
CA ASN A 25 3.78 -8.54 7.09
C ASN A 25 3.42 -7.05 6.87
N ALA A 26 2.31 -6.58 7.46
CA ALA A 26 1.76 -5.23 7.28
C ALA A 26 2.78 -4.06 7.32
N THR A 27 3.86 -4.17 8.11
CA THR A 27 4.92 -3.14 8.24
C THR A 27 6.11 -3.30 7.29
N GLU A 28 6.15 -4.32 6.44
CA GLU A 28 7.20 -4.53 5.44
C GLU A 28 7.21 -3.40 4.41
N ARG A 29 8.40 -2.92 4.06
CA ARG A 29 8.62 -1.81 3.12
C ARG A 29 8.61 -2.29 1.67
N ILE A 30 7.86 -1.58 0.84
CA ILE A 30 7.72 -1.84 -0.60
C ILE A 30 8.83 -1.14 -1.36
N ALA A 31 9.51 -1.87 -2.26
CA ALA A 31 10.61 -1.36 -3.10
C ALA A 31 11.75 -0.65 -2.31
N GLY A 32 11.91 -0.96 -1.00
CA GLY A 32 12.85 -0.26 -0.12
C GLY A 32 12.42 1.16 0.30
N LEU A 33 11.28 1.64 -0.19
CA LEU A 33 10.72 2.95 0.13
C LEU A 33 10.05 2.94 1.51
N ASP A 34 9.79 4.12 2.07
CA ASP A 34 9.10 4.30 3.34
C ASP A 34 7.57 4.03 3.29
N ILE A 35 7.12 3.24 2.32
CA ILE A 35 5.72 2.84 2.08
C ILE A 35 5.57 1.36 2.41
N THR A 36 4.52 1.01 3.14
CA THR A 36 4.32 -0.31 3.73
C THR A 36 3.24 -1.13 3.03
N ARG A 37 3.25 -2.46 3.22
CA ARG A 37 2.17 -3.37 2.74
C ARG A 37 0.78 -2.94 3.22
N ALA A 38 0.67 -2.42 4.44
CA ALA A 38 -0.58 -1.86 4.97
C ALA A 38 -1.12 -0.68 4.15
N GLU A 39 -0.27 0.14 3.56
CA GLU A 39 -0.69 1.29 2.75
C GLU A 39 -1.22 0.84 1.38
N LEU A 40 -0.64 -0.21 0.79
CA LEU A 40 -1.20 -0.84 -0.40
C LEU A 40 -2.57 -1.47 -0.12
N SER A 41 -2.72 -2.15 1.03
CA SER A 41 -4.02 -2.68 1.47
C SER A 41 -5.05 -1.55 1.65
N ASN A 42 -4.68 -0.48 2.37
CA ASN A 42 -5.55 0.65 2.66
C ASN A 42 -6.00 1.40 1.40
N ALA A 43 -5.08 1.55 0.43
CA ALA A 43 -5.37 2.15 -0.86
C ALA A 43 -6.56 1.47 -1.56
N VAL A 44 -6.70 0.14 -1.41
CA VAL A 44 -7.82 -0.62 -1.97
C VAL A 44 -9.03 -0.59 -1.03
N THR A 45 -8.88 -1.02 0.22
CA THR A 45 -10.02 -1.29 1.13
C THR A 45 -10.71 -0.03 1.66
N HIS A 46 -9.99 1.08 1.80
CA HIS A 46 -10.51 2.32 2.37
C HIS A 46 -10.42 3.52 1.42
N GLU A 47 -9.52 3.50 0.44
CA GLU A 47 -9.37 4.59 -0.54
C GLU A 47 -9.89 4.24 -1.95
N GLY A 48 -10.45 3.03 -2.14
CA GLY A 48 -11.18 2.65 -3.35
C GLY A 48 -10.34 2.54 -4.62
N ALA A 49 -9.05 2.21 -4.51
CA ALA A 49 -8.21 1.89 -5.65
C ALA A 49 -8.68 0.58 -6.31
N ILE A 50 -9.01 0.63 -7.61
CA ILE A 50 -9.52 -0.52 -8.37
C ILE A 50 -8.53 -1.06 -9.40
N SER A 51 -7.31 -0.54 -9.43
CA SER A 51 -6.27 -0.95 -10.38
C SER A 51 -4.86 -0.82 -9.78
N VAL A 52 -3.87 -1.46 -10.40
CA VAL A 52 -2.46 -1.31 -10.01
C VAL A 52 -1.99 0.14 -10.19
N ASP A 53 -2.46 0.85 -11.22
CA ASP A 53 -2.11 2.27 -11.44
C ASP A 53 -2.75 3.20 -10.40
N ASP A 54 -3.94 2.86 -9.89
CA ASP A 54 -4.56 3.60 -8.78
C ASP A 54 -3.65 3.57 -7.56
N ILE A 55 -3.13 2.39 -7.22
CA ILE A 55 -2.23 2.21 -6.09
C ILE A 55 -0.87 2.87 -6.35
N LEU A 56 -0.20 2.49 -7.45
CA LEU A 56 1.20 2.87 -7.69
C LEU A 56 1.36 4.32 -8.18
N VAL A 57 0.43 4.83 -8.98
CA VAL A 57 0.54 6.20 -9.53
C VAL A 57 -0.31 7.19 -8.74
N ARG A 58 -1.56 6.83 -8.39
CA ARG A 58 -2.54 7.77 -7.80
C ARG A 58 -2.47 7.87 -6.27
N ARG A 59 -2.22 6.77 -5.53
CA ARG A 59 -2.16 6.75 -4.04
C ARG A 59 -0.75 6.87 -3.47
N THR A 60 0.20 6.10 -4.00
CA THR A 60 1.55 5.98 -3.41
C THR A 60 2.65 6.72 -4.18
N ARG A 61 2.42 7.02 -5.47
CA ARG A 61 3.39 7.63 -6.41
C ARG A 61 4.67 6.83 -6.65
N ILE A 62 4.75 5.57 -6.19
CA ILE A 62 5.87 4.66 -6.49
C ILE A 62 6.07 4.51 -8.01
N GLY A 63 4.97 4.54 -8.77
CA GLY A 63 4.95 4.43 -10.23
C GLY A 63 5.70 5.52 -11.00
N LEU A 64 6.22 6.56 -10.34
CA LEU A 64 7.05 7.61 -10.96
C LEU A 64 8.47 7.12 -11.30
N VAL A 65 8.97 6.08 -10.64
CA VAL A 65 10.28 5.46 -10.92
C VAL A 65 10.06 4.05 -11.47
N ALA A 66 10.58 3.77 -12.66
CA ALA A 66 10.30 2.51 -13.36
C ALA A 66 10.77 1.27 -12.58
N THR A 67 11.94 1.32 -11.94
CA THR A 67 12.48 0.24 -11.11
C THR A 67 11.59 -0.03 -9.89
N ASP A 68 11.19 1.03 -9.18
CA ASP A 68 10.38 0.91 -7.98
C ASP A 68 8.96 0.45 -8.31
N ARG A 69 8.40 0.90 -9.45
CA ARG A 69 7.15 0.38 -10.01
C ARG A 69 7.21 -1.13 -10.20
N ALA A 70 8.25 -1.62 -10.88
CA ALA A 70 8.41 -3.06 -11.15
C ALA A 70 8.59 -3.88 -9.85
N ALA A 71 9.27 -3.33 -8.85
CA ALA A 71 9.44 -3.95 -7.54
C ALA A 71 8.15 -3.94 -6.68
N ALA A 72 7.29 -2.94 -6.84
CA ALA A 72 6.05 -2.78 -6.07
C ALA A 72 4.82 -3.45 -6.70
N GLU A 73 4.83 -3.68 -8.01
CA GLU A 73 3.71 -4.26 -8.76
C GLU A 73 3.19 -5.60 -8.22
N PRO A 74 4.04 -6.57 -7.79
CA PRO A 74 3.55 -7.81 -7.18
C PRO A 74 2.68 -7.56 -5.95
N ALA A 75 3.12 -6.69 -5.04
CA ALA A 75 2.39 -6.39 -3.81
C ALA A 75 1.11 -5.55 -4.06
N ALA A 76 1.11 -4.70 -5.09
CA ALA A 76 -0.09 -3.96 -5.49
C ALA A 76 -1.17 -4.90 -6.08
N ARG A 77 -0.77 -5.89 -6.89
CA ARG A 77 -1.68 -6.94 -7.38
C ARG A 77 -2.21 -7.81 -6.23
N GLU A 78 -1.36 -8.13 -5.27
CA GLU A 78 -1.72 -8.88 -4.07
C GLU A 78 -2.76 -8.14 -3.22
N ALA A 79 -2.60 -6.82 -3.02
CA ALA A 79 -3.57 -5.98 -2.30
C ALA A 79 -4.97 -5.98 -2.95
N LEU A 80 -5.04 -5.92 -4.28
CA LEU A 80 -6.29 -5.99 -5.04
C LEU A 80 -6.96 -7.37 -4.86
N ALA A 81 -6.17 -8.45 -5.02
CA ALA A 81 -6.65 -9.82 -4.84
C ALA A 81 -7.15 -10.09 -3.41
N ALA A 82 -6.45 -9.61 -2.38
CA ALA A 82 -6.83 -9.75 -0.97
C ALA A 82 -8.15 -9.03 -0.65
N ALA A 83 -8.44 -7.92 -1.33
CA ALA A 83 -9.71 -7.19 -1.22
C ALA A 83 -10.82 -7.73 -2.15
N GLY A 84 -10.57 -8.79 -2.93
CA GLY A 84 -11.52 -9.35 -3.89
C GLY A 84 -11.75 -8.50 -5.15
N VAL A 85 -10.87 -7.53 -5.42
CA VAL A 85 -10.92 -6.69 -6.63
C VAL A 85 -10.23 -7.43 -7.77
N GLN A 86 -10.95 -7.65 -8.87
CA GLN A 86 -10.36 -8.16 -10.11
C GLN A 86 -9.56 -7.04 -10.79
N ALA A 87 -8.25 -7.26 -10.91
CA ALA A 87 -7.26 -6.33 -11.47
C ALA A 87 -6.96 -6.61 -12.95
#